data_AF-A0A2J4YIC0-F1
#
_entry.id   AF-A0A2J4YIC0-F1
#
_cell.length_a   1.000
_cell.length_b   1.000
_cell.length_c   1.000
_cell.angle_alpha   90.00
_cell.angle_beta   90.00
_cell.angle_gamma   90.00
#
_symmetry.space_group_name_H-M   'P 1'
#
loop_
_entity.id
_entity.type
_entity.pdbx_description
1 polymer ?
#
loop_
_entity_poly.entity_id
_entity_poly.type
_entity_poly.pdbx_seq_one_letter_code
_entity_poly.pdbx_strand_id
1 'polypeptide(L)'
;DNMMRDYLESDANYVLQRHIREASPDIELTRVFGNRNLESQLKAIQDEYDELMRARPLDQAKLAKARDNDIRDITAMRDRLVGTYGMPDDPSSFFVRAGRAMRNVNFVTKLGGMTVSAIPDLARGVMVNGFSKTMKGYGALISKSPAFTANKSEMKKMGVMVETVLNSRSRLMADLVDSSTRTNAAEAGLDRVTDVFGKLTLMGQYNDINKAINGMVTADSILSGAAPASRIAKLGISPATAARINEQFRKHGEVLDGWHIGNFEKWDDDYAAGVFQSAVLKDTNNIIITPGVGDTPLWSSSPIGRTVFQFRSFTTASYNRATIGGLSEGTAQFYYGTAFQIALGALTYALKQAANGKEIDWSPQKLTLEGVDRSGILGPLMEYNNMAEKASGGMIGLGPLLGTGTQSRYASRGFIGSALGPTFGLLDTVTDATAGVLNGDVGDRVLHSVRTLLPGNNLFWIAPLINQVDPGMR
;
A
#
# COMPACT_ATOMS: atom_id res chain seq x y z
N ASP A 1 33.02 14.88 21.03
CA ASP A 1 32.17 13.68 21.14
C ASP A 1 30.77 13.89 21.71
N ASN A 2 30.57 14.43 22.91
CA ASN A 2 29.20 14.54 23.50
C ASN A 2 28.22 15.42 22.71
N MET A 3 28.68 16.42 21.96
CA MET A 3 27.81 17.30 21.14
C MET A 3 27.25 16.61 19.89
N MET A 4 27.85 15.50 19.43
CA MET A 4 27.35 14.73 18.30
C MET A 4 26.28 13.72 18.72
N ARG A 5 26.22 13.38 20.02
CA ARG A 5 25.33 12.32 20.55
C ARG A 5 23.85 12.62 20.33
N ASP A 6 23.46 13.89 20.41
CA ASP A 6 22.07 14.32 20.18
C ASP A 6 21.66 14.28 18.70
N TYR A 7 22.63 14.16 17.79
CA TYR A 7 22.42 14.04 16.35
C TYR A 7 22.61 12.59 15.84
N LEU A 8 23.11 11.69 16.69
CA LEU A 8 23.30 10.28 16.35
C LEU A 8 22.01 9.51 16.59
N GLU A 9 21.41 9.03 15.51
CA GLU A 9 20.26 8.13 15.57
C GLU A 9 20.73 6.71 15.90
N SER A 10 20.25 6.17 17.01
CA SER A 10 20.66 4.86 17.55
C SER A 10 19.60 3.79 17.34
N ASP A 11 18.41 4.15 16.84
CA ASP A 11 17.41 3.19 16.42
C ASP A 11 17.87 2.45 15.16
N ALA A 12 18.33 1.21 15.35
CA ALA A 12 18.77 0.34 14.27
C ALA A 12 17.70 0.14 13.18
N ASN A 13 16.40 0.15 13.53
CA ASN A 13 15.34 0.05 12.53
C ASN A 13 15.27 1.32 11.67
N TYR A 14 15.41 2.50 12.28
CA TYR A 14 15.43 3.76 11.54
C TYR A 14 16.63 3.81 10.59
N VAL A 15 17.83 3.47 11.09
CA VAL A 15 19.06 3.48 10.28
C VAL A 15 18.96 2.49 9.13
N LEU A 16 18.53 1.25 9.38
CA LEU A 16 18.38 0.23 8.34
C LEU A 16 17.34 0.61 7.31
N GLN A 17 16.17 1.10 7.73
CA GLN A 17 15.11 1.54 6.80
C GLN A 17 15.58 2.69 5.91
N ARG A 18 16.28 3.67 6.50
CA ARG A 18 16.84 4.79 5.76
C ARG A 18 17.90 4.34 4.77
N HIS A 19 18.85 3.52 5.21
CA HIS A 19 19.90 2.99 4.36
C HIS A 19 19.36 2.18 3.19
N ILE A 20 18.42 1.26 3.43
CA ILE A 20 17.77 0.48 2.36
C ILE A 20 17.07 1.41 1.36
N ARG A 21 16.35 2.43 1.84
CA ARG A 21 15.60 3.35 0.98
C ARG A 21 16.50 4.25 0.13
N GLU A 22 17.63 4.71 0.68
CA GLU A 22 18.54 5.63 -0.02
C GLU A 22 19.53 4.87 -0.91
N ALA A 23 20.08 3.75 -0.44
CA ALA A 23 21.12 3.00 -1.16
C ALA A 23 20.55 2.04 -2.22
N SER A 24 19.42 1.37 -1.96
CA SER A 24 18.93 0.34 -2.90
C SER A 24 18.60 0.90 -4.28
N PRO A 25 17.87 2.03 -4.41
CA PRO A 25 17.61 2.63 -5.72
C PRO A 25 18.90 2.99 -6.47
N ASP A 26 19.87 3.60 -5.78
CA ASP A 26 21.15 3.99 -6.36
C ASP A 26 21.93 2.77 -6.88
N ILE A 27 21.96 1.68 -6.10
CA ILE A 27 22.61 0.42 -6.49
C ILE A 27 21.92 -0.21 -7.70
N GLU A 28 20.59 -0.34 -7.67
CA GLU A 28 19.85 -1.00 -8.76
C GLU A 28 19.84 -0.18 -10.05
N LEU A 29 19.70 1.15 -9.96
CA LEU A 29 19.77 2.03 -11.13
C LEU A 29 21.17 1.95 -11.76
N THR A 30 22.22 2.01 -10.94
CA THR A 30 23.60 1.89 -11.43
C THR A 30 23.87 0.51 -12.04
N ARG A 31 23.38 -0.57 -11.41
CA ARG A 31 23.55 -1.93 -11.92
C ARG A 31 22.89 -2.12 -13.30
N VAL A 32 21.69 -1.60 -13.49
CA VAL A 32 20.91 -1.81 -14.72
C VAL A 32 21.29 -0.82 -15.81
N PHE A 33 21.52 0.44 -15.46
CA PHE A 33 21.66 1.55 -16.42
C PHE A 33 23.07 2.16 -16.46
N GLY A 34 23.98 1.71 -15.60
CA GLY A 34 25.37 2.17 -15.52
C GLY A 34 25.57 3.43 -14.68
N ASN A 35 24.54 4.26 -14.50
CA ASN A 35 24.56 5.38 -13.55
C ASN A 35 23.18 5.61 -12.92
N ARG A 36 23.15 6.24 -11.74
CA ARG A 36 21.90 6.57 -11.04
C ARG A 36 21.08 7.69 -11.69
N ASN A 37 21.74 8.57 -12.45
CA ASN A 37 21.14 9.76 -13.05
C ASN A 37 20.42 9.46 -14.38
N LEU A 38 20.55 8.25 -14.94
CA LEU A 38 20.05 7.85 -16.26
C LEU A 38 20.55 8.72 -17.42
N GLU A 39 21.75 9.32 -17.32
CA GLU A 39 22.23 10.32 -18.29
C GLU A 39 22.30 9.77 -19.71
N SER A 40 22.82 8.56 -19.89
CA SER A 40 22.92 7.92 -21.21
C SER A 40 21.55 7.58 -21.78
N GLN A 41 20.61 7.13 -20.95
CA GLN A 41 19.24 6.81 -21.38
C GLN A 41 18.46 8.07 -21.75
N LEU A 42 18.56 9.14 -20.95
CA LEU A 42 17.92 10.42 -21.25
C LEU A 42 18.47 11.03 -22.54
N LYS A 43 19.78 10.94 -22.75
CA LYS A 43 20.41 11.39 -23.99
C LYS A 43 19.95 10.57 -25.20
N ALA A 44 19.90 9.24 -25.08
CA ALA A 44 19.42 8.38 -26.17
C ALA A 44 17.98 8.75 -26.58
N ILE A 45 17.10 9.02 -25.62
CA ILE A 45 15.73 9.48 -25.88
C ILE A 45 15.74 10.83 -26.61
N GLN A 46 16.58 11.78 -26.18
CA GLN A 46 16.72 13.07 -26.86
C GLN A 46 17.17 12.89 -28.32
N ASP A 47 18.21 12.09 -28.54
CA ASP A 47 18.80 11.84 -29.85
C ASP A 47 17.76 11.17 -30.80
N GLU A 48 17.00 10.18 -30.30
CA GLU A 48 15.91 9.53 -31.06
C GLU A 48 14.79 10.52 -31.44
N TYR A 49 14.39 11.39 -30.51
CA TYR A 49 13.39 12.42 -30.82
C TYR A 49 13.91 13.45 -31.82
N ASP A 50 15.18 13.83 -31.74
CA ASP A 50 15.82 14.76 -32.68
C ASP A 50 15.95 14.14 -34.08
N GLU A 51 16.17 12.83 -34.18
CA GLU A 51 16.06 12.07 -35.44
C GLU A 51 14.63 12.06 -35.99
N LEU A 52 13.63 11.75 -35.15
CA LEU A 52 12.22 11.75 -35.54
C LEU A 52 11.75 13.12 -36.01
N MET A 53 12.17 14.19 -35.35
CA MET A 53 11.85 15.57 -35.74
C MET A 53 12.48 15.96 -37.08
N ARG A 54 13.72 15.52 -37.35
CA ARG A 54 14.36 15.69 -38.66
C ARG A 54 13.64 14.92 -39.76
N ALA A 55 13.20 13.69 -39.46
CA ALA A 55 12.48 12.83 -40.41
C ALA A 55 11.03 13.28 -40.64
N ARG A 56 10.40 13.96 -39.69
CA ARG A 56 9.00 14.43 -39.75
C ARG A 56 8.86 15.90 -39.36
N PRO A 57 9.28 16.84 -40.22
CA PRO A 57 9.23 18.27 -39.92
C PRO A 57 7.81 18.80 -39.63
N LEU A 58 6.79 18.19 -40.24
CA LEU A 58 5.38 18.57 -40.01
C LEU A 58 4.89 18.26 -38.58
N ASP A 59 5.50 17.27 -37.92
CA ASP A 59 5.15 16.86 -36.55
C ASP A 59 6.10 17.45 -35.50
N GLN A 60 7.02 18.34 -35.89
CA GLN A 60 8.13 18.77 -35.02
C GLN A 60 7.67 19.34 -33.68
N ALA A 61 6.65 20.20 -33.65
CA ALA A 61 6.11 20.76 -32.40
C ALA A 61 5.48 19.68 -31.49
N LYS A 62 4.80 18.69 -32.09
CA LYS A 62 4.19 17.57 -31.36
C LYS A 62 5.26 16.66 -30.78
N LEU A 63 6.29 16.35 -31.56
CA LEU A 63 7.42 15.51 -31.16
C LEU A 63 8.27 16.20 -30.09
N ALA A 64 8.54 17.49 -30.20
CA ALA A 64 9.24 18.26 -29.17
C ALA A 64 8.47 18.21 -27.83
N LYS A 65 7.15 18.41 -27.87
CA LYS A 65 6.31 18.29 -26.67
C LYS A 65 6.31 16.87 -26.09
N ALA A 66 6.31 15.84 -26.93
CA ALA A 66 6.39 14.44 -26.49
C ALA A 66 7.75 14.16 -25.83
N ARG A 67 8.85 14.58 -26.45
CA ARG A 67 10.21 14.51 -25.89
C ARG A 67 10.28 15.14 -24.50
N ASP A 68 9.79 16.37 -24.37
CA ASP A 68 9.86 17.11 -23.12
C ASP A 68 9.00 16.43 -22.02
N ASN A 69 7.85 15.84 -22.38
CA ASN A 69 7.04 15.06 -21.46
C ASN A 69 7.73 13.77 -21.02
N ASP A 70 8.30 13.00 -21.94
CA ASP A 70 8.95 11.72 -21.64
C ASP A 70 10.19 11.92 -20.78
N ILE A 71 11.01 12.93 -21.10
CA ILE A 71 12.17 13.30 -20.28
C ILE A 71 11.71 13.72 -18.89
N ARG A 72 10.69 14.58 -18.79
CA ARG A 72 10.13 15.00 -17.49
C ARG A 72 9.66 13.78 -16.69
N ASP A 73 8.91 12.87 -17.30
CA ASP A 73 8.29 11.75 -16.60
C ASP A 73 9.32 10.70 -16.16
N ILE A 74 10.31 10.37 -17.01
CA ILE A 74 11.42 9.47 -16.65
C ILE A 74 12.30 10.07 -15.56
N THR A 75 12.64 11.36 -15.68
CA THR A 75 13.39 12.10 -14.67
C THR A 75 12.63 12.11 -13.35
N ALA A 76 11.33 12.38 -13.38
CA ALA A 76 10.48 12.37 -12.20
C ALA A 76 10.38 10.99 -11.56
N MET A 77 10.24 9.91 -12.34
CA MET A 77 10.25 8.54 -11.82
C MET A 77 11.57 8.20 -11.13
N ARG A 78 12.71 8.54 -11.77
CA ARG A 78 14.05 8.40 -11.18
C ARG A 78 14.15 9.14 -9.86
N ASP A 79 13.79 10.42 -9.85
CA ASP A 79 13.88 11.27 -8.66
C ASP A 79 12.95 10.80 -7.53
N ARG A 80 11.81 10.20 -7.88
CA ARG A 80 10.93 9.55 -6.90
C ARG A 80 11.53 8.28 -6.33
N LEU A 81 12.27 7.50 -7.12
CA LEU A 81 12.97 6.29 -6.66
C LEU A 81 14.06 6.65 -5.65
N VAL A 82 14.88 7.66 -5.97
CA VAL A 82 15.97 8.10 -5.09
C VAL A 82 15.49 9.06 -3.97
N GLY A 83 14.21 9.40 -3.94
CA GLY A 83 13.58 10.20 -2.87
C GLY A 83 13.88 11.70 -2.91
N THR A 84 14.33 12.24 -4.06
CA THR A 84 14.64 13.66 -4.26
C THR A 84 13.49 14.44 -4.89
N TYR A 85 12.53 13.74 -5.51
CA TYR A 85 11.44 14.40 -6.23
C TYR A 85 10.50 15.20 -5.31
N GLY A 86 10.33 16.48 -5.63
CA GLY A 86 9.46 17.40 -4.88
C GLY A 86 9.92 17.63 -3.44
N MET A 87 11.20 17.40 -3.14
CA MET A 87 11.78 17.73 -1.85
C MET A 87 11.77 19.25 -1.68
N PRO A 88 11.23 19.78 -0.56
CA PRO A 88 11.17 21.22 -0.34
C PRO A 88 12.58 21.80 -0.17
N ASP A 89 12.77 23.05 -0.61
CA ASP A 89 14.04 23.78 -0.49
C ASP A 89 14.52 23.87 0.98
N ASP A 90 13.58 24.07 1.90
CA ASP A 90 13.80 23.98 3.35
C ASP A 90 12.91 22.90 3.99
N PRO A 91 13.43 21.66 4.16
CA PRO A 91 12.75 20.58 4.85
C PRO A 91 12.51 20.83 6.35
N SER A 92 13.17 21.81 6.94
CA SER A 92 13.06 22.18 8.36
C SER A 92 12.05 23.31 8.61
N SER A 93 11.53 23.93 7.54
CA SER A 93 10.55 25.00 7.63
C SER A 93 9.31 24.58 8.44
N PHE A 94 8.73 25.55 9.15
CA PHE A 94 7.56 25.31 10.00
C PHE A 94 6.40 24.66 9.23
N PHE A 95 6.10 25.12 8.02
CA PHE A 95 4.99 24.59 7.22
C PHE A 95 5.19 23.13 6.81
N VAL A 96 6.40 22.74 6.42
CA VAL A 96 6.71 21.35 6.06
C VAL A 96 6.58 20.44 7.29
N ARG A 97 7.11 20.88 8.44
CA ARG A 97 7.02 20.13 9.71
C ARG A 97 5.59 20.03 10.23
N ALA A 98 4.83 21.12 10.19
CA ALA A 98 3.41 21.13 10.56
C ALA A 98 2.60 20.19 9.65
N GLY A 99 2.84 20.22 8.34
CA GLY A 99 2.21 19.29 7.39
C GLY A 99 2.51 17.82 7.71
N ARG A 100 3.76 17.49 8.07
CA ARG A 100 4.15 16.14 8.53
C ARG A 100 3.42 15.74 9.82
N ALA A 101 3.44 16.60 10.83
CA ALA A 101 2.77 16.36 12.10
C ALA A 101 1.27 16.09 11.90
N MET A 102 0.61 16.89 11.06
CA MET A 102 -0.81 16.69 10.75
C MET A 102 -1.08 15.36 10.05
N ARG A 103 -0.19 14.91 9.15
CA ARG A 103 -0.31 13.58 8.52
C ARG A 103 -0.14 12.44 9.54
N ASN A 104 0.78 12.57 10.50
CA ASN A 104 0.92 11.63 11.62
C ASN A 104 -0.34 11.61 12.49
N VAL A 105 -0.92 12.77 12.80
CA VAL A 105 -2.19 12.85 13.55
C VAL A 105 -3.32 12.20 12.76
N ASN A 106 -3.44 12.45 11.46
CA ASN A 106 -4.42 11.76 10.60
C ASN A 106 -4.24 10.24 10.63
N PHE A 107 -3.01 9.75 10.64
CA PHE A 107 -2.73 8.31 10.71
C PHE A 107 -3.34 7.70 11.98
N VAL A 108 -3.02 8.27 13.14
CA VAL A 108 -3.43 7.72 14.45
C VAL A 108 -4.91 7.95 14.79
N THR A 109 -5.55 8.90 14.12
CA THR A 109 -6.97 9.24 14.32
C THR A 109 -7.91 8.65 13.27
N LYS A 110 -7.42 8.29 12.07
CA LYS A 110 -8.27 7.85 10.94
C LYS A 110 -8.01 6.43 10.46
N LEU A 111 -6.84 5.81 10.74
CA LEU A 111 -6.50 4.48 10.23
C LEU A 111 -6.65 3.30 11.22
N GLY A 112 -7.39 3.45 12.32
CA GLY A 112 -7.55 2.35 13.28
C GLY A 112 -8.28 1.12 12.72
N GLY A 113 -9.12 1.32 11.69
CA GLY A 113 -9.81 0.27 10.95
C GLY A 113 -9.12 -0.20 9.66
N MET A 114 -7.84 0.12 9.45
CA MET A 114 -7.16 -0.16 8.18
C MET A 114 -7.07 -1.66 7.86
N THR A 115 -6.85 -2.51 8.86
CA THR A 115 -6.74 -3.97 8.67
C THR A 115 -8.05 -4.58 8.19
N VAL A 116 -9.19 -4.14 8.74
CA VAL A 116 -10.51 -4.55 8.24
C VAL A 116 -10.73 -4.04 6.81
N SER A 117 -10.19 -2.86 6.49
CA SER A 117 -10.28 -2.28 5.13
C SER A 117 -9.43 -3.03 4.10
N ALA A 118 -8.42 -3.77 4.55
CA ALA A 118 -7.51 -4.53 3.70
C ALA A 118 -8.03 -5.95 3.38
N ILE A 119 -9.14 -6.39 3.99
CA ILE A 119 -9.74 -7.71 3.72
C ILE A 119 -9.89 -8.01 2.20
N PRO A 120 -10.30 -7.06 1.34
CA PRO A 120 -10.38 -7.33 -0.10
C PRO A 120 -9.04 -7.70 -0.76
N ASP A 121 -7.90 -7.32 -0.18
CA ASP A 121 -6.58 -7.62 -0.73
C ASP A 121 -6.29 -9.13 -0.81
N LEU A 122 -7.00 -9.96 -0.03
CA LEU A 122 -6.94 -11.42 -0.11
C LEU A 122 -7.24 -11.92 -1.53
N ALA A 123 -8.10 -11.22 -2.27
CA ALA A 123 -8.45 -11.58 -3.63
C ALA A 123 -7.27 -11.49 -4.61
N ARG A 124 -6.20 -10.74 -4.30
CA ARG A 124 -5.02 -10.68 -5.16
C ARG A 124 -4.29 -12.00 -5.24
N GLY A 125 -4.20 -12.74 -4.13
CA GLY A 125 -3.70 -14.12 -4.16
C GLY A 125 -4.52 -14.98 -5.10
N VAL A 126 -5.85 -14.85 -5.04
CA VAL A 126 -6.79 -15.57 -5.91
C VAL A 126 -6.64 -15.21 -7.40
N MET A 127 -6.42 -13.93 -7.71
CA MET A 127 -6.20 -13.45 -9.09
C MET A 127 -4.89 -13.96 -9.70
N VAL A 128 -3.83 -14.09 -8.90
CA VAL A 128 -2.49 -14.45 -9.39
C VAL A 128 -2.23 -15.96 -9.31
N ASN A 129 -2.56 -16.57 -8.16
CA ASN A 129 -2.28 -17.98 -7.88
C ASN A 129 -3.45 -18.91 -8.17
N GLY A 130 -4.64 -18.35 -8.33
CA GLY A 130 -5.87 -19.09 -8.49
C GLY A 130 -6.55 -19.41 -7.16
N PHE A 131 -7.87 -19.64 -7.20
CA PHE A 131 -8.69 -19.82 -6.00
C PHE A 131 -8.26 -21.05 -5.19
N SER A 132 -8.14 -22.21 -5.83
CA SER A 132 -7.81 -23.48 -5.16
C SER A 132 -6.47 -23.42 -4.42
N LYS A 133 -5.40 -22.97 -5.10
CA LYS A 133 -4.06 -22.90 -4.48
C LYS A 133 -4.02 -21.91 -3.31
N THR A 134 -4.66 -20.76 -3.48
CA THR A 134 -4.76 -19.74 -2.43
C THR A 134 -5.51 -20.27 -1.22
N MET A 135 -6.67 -20.89 -1.42
CA MET A 135 -7.47 -21.46 -0.33
C MET A 135 -6.81 -22.68 0.32
N LYS A 136 -6.04 -23.49 -0.43
CA LYS A 136 -5.18 -24.54 0.16
C LYS A 136 -4.18 -23.93 1.14
N GLY A 137 -3.59 -22.78 0.81
CA GLY A 137 -2.67 -22.05 1.68
C GLY A 137 -3.34 -21.55 2.97
N TYR A 138 -4.53 -20.94 2.88
CA TYR A 138 -5.32 -20.59 4.07
C TYR A 138 -5.72 -21.83 4.87
N GLY A 139 -6.07 -22.93 4.20
CA GLY A 139 -6.36 -24.22 4.84
C GLY A 139 -5.19 -24.71 5.68
N ALA A 140 -3.95 -24.64 5.16
CA ALA A 140 -2.75 -25.02 5.89
C ALA A 140 -2.48 -24.14 7.13
N LEU A 141 -2.78 -22.84 7.04
CA LEU A 141 -2.75 -21.94 8.20
C LEU A 141 -3.80 -22.35 9.26
N ILE A 142 -5.05 -22.53 8.84
CA ILE A 142 -6.18 -22.83 9.74
C ILE A 142 -6.00 -24.19 10.43
N SER A 143 -5.55 -25.21 9.70
CA SER A 143 -5.29 -26.54 10.23
C SER A 143 -4.01 -26.63 11.08
N LYS A 144 -3.23 -25.54 11.17
CA LYS A 144 -1.92 -25.50 11.83
C LYS A 144 -0.97 -26.56 11.27
N SER A 145 -0.99 -26.74 9.94
CA SER A 145 -0.16 -27.70 9.22
C SER A 145 1.34 -27.51 9.57
N PRO A 146 2.10 -28.61 9.80
CA PRO A 146 3.55 -28.57 9.89
C PRO A 146 4.20 -27.88 8.68
N ALA A 147 3.66 -28.07 7.48
CA ALA A 147 4.14 -27.42 6.26
C ALA A 147 4.04 -25.90 6.34
N PHE A 148 2.95 -25.36 6.91
CA PHE A 148 2.82 -23.91 7.09
C PHE A 148 3.86 -23.38 8.10
N THR A 149 4.16 -24.14 9.15
CA THR A 149 5.19 -23.77 10.14
C THR A 149 6.59 -23.77 9.52
N ALA A 150 6.92 -24.79 8.73
CA ALA A 150 8.18 -24.87 7.99
C ALA A 150 8.30 -23.70 7.00
N ASN A 151 7.26 -23.47 6.18
CA ASN A 151 7.21 -22.35 5.25
C ASN A 151 7.35 -21.00 5.96
N LYS A 152 6.71 -20.79 7.11
CA LYS A 152 6.85 -19.55 7.89
C LYS A 152 8.31 -19.30 8.28
N SER A 153 9.07 -20.35 8.58
CA SER A 153 10.52 -20.25 8.83
C SER A 153 11.26 -19.84 7.56
N GLU A 154 11.00 -20.49 6.42
CA GLU A 154 11.61 -20.13 5.13
C GLU A 154 11.32 -18.68 4.74
N MET A 155 10.06 -18.25 4.81
CA MET A 155 9.65 -16.90 4.44
C MET A 155 10.30 -15.83 5.35
N LYS A 156 10.57 -16.14 6.62
CA LYS A 156 11.34 -15.24 7.49
C LYS A 156 12.80 -15.15 7.06
N LYS A 157 13.43 -16.29 6.74
CA LYS A 157 14.83 -16.34 6.29
C LYS A 157 15.01 -15.59 4.96
N MET A 158 14.02 -15.65 4.06
CA MET A 158 14.00 -14.89 2.81
C MET A 158 13.69 -13.39 2.97
N GLY A 159 13.38 -12.92 4.19
CA GLY A 159 12.96 -11.53 4.42
C GLY A 159 11.56 -11.19 3.87
N VAL A 160 10.74 -12.19 3.55
CA VAL A 160 9.35 -11.98 3.07
C VAL A 160 8.43 -11.50 4.20
N MET A 161 8.60 -12.04 5.41
CA MET A 161 7.77 -11.78 6.59
C MET A 161 8.41 -10.79 7.58
N VAL A 162 8.63 -9.56 7.15
CA VAL A 162 9.29 -8.51 7.96
C VAL A 162 8.38 -7.32 8.27
N GLU A 163 7.11 -7.35 7.87
CA GLU A 163 6.19 -6.21 8.00
C GLU A 163 5.71 -5.98 9.43
N THR A 164 5.59 -7.04 10.24
CA THR A 164 5.27 -6.89 11.68
C THR A 164 6.35 -6.11 12.41
N VAL A 165 7.61 -6.21 11.96
CA VAL A 165 8.76 -5.53 12.56
C VAL A 165 8.96 -4.15 11.95
N LEU A 166 9.08 -4.07 10.62
CA LEU A 166 9.42 -2.84 9.92
C LEU A 166 8.24 -1.88 9.81
N ASN A 167 7.02 -2.40 9.71
CA ASN A 167 5.78 -1.65 9.48
C ASN A 167 5.87 -0.66 8.30
N SER A 168 6.76 -0.94 7.35
CA SER A 168 7.17 0.00 6.29
C SER A 168 6.01 0.31 5.34
N ARG A 169 5.19 -0.71 5.02
CA ARG A 169 4.04 -0.58 4.15
C ARG A 169 2.95 0.31 4.72
N SER A 170 2.63 0.21 6.01
CA SER A 170 1.58 1.05 6.59
C SER A 170 2.00 2.52 6.59
N ARG A 171 3.29 2.80 6.88
CA ARG A 171 3.87 4.15 6.77
C ARG A 171 3.86 4.68 5.34
N LEU A 172 4.14 3.83 4.33
CA LEU A 172 4.00 4.18 2.92
C LEU A 172 2.55 4.48 2.54
N MET A 173 1.59 3.63 2.94
CA MET A 173 0.16 3.84 2.69
C MET A 173 -0.39 5.11 3.36
N ALA A 174 0.27 5.55 4.43
CA ALA A 174 -0.09 6.75 5.17
C ALA A 174 0.66 8.01 4.72
N ASP A 175 1.53 7.89 3.71
CA ASP A 175 2.37 8.98 3.18
C ASP A 175 3.24 9.64 4.28
N LEU A 176 3.72 8.80 5.21
CA LEU A 176 4.56 9.19 6.35
C LEU A 176 6.06 8.96 6.12
N VAL A 177 6.42 8.41 4.96
CA VAL A 177 7.81 8.15 4.62
C VAL A 177 8.44 9.43 4.09
N ASP A 178 9.22 10.09 4.93
CA ASP A 178 10.07 11.23 4.53
C ASP A 178 11.54 10.95 4.88
N SER A 179 12.45 11.51 4.08
CA SER A 179 13.91 11.39 4.24
C SER A 179 14.47 12.39 5.26
N SER A 180 13.64 13.31 5.75
CA SER A 180 14.05 14.35 6.71
C SER A 180 14.29 13.81 8.11
N THR A 181 15.34 14.30 8.75
CA THR A 181 15.68 14.05 10.15
C THR A 181 14.62 14.57 11.12
N ARG A 182 14.43 13.85 12.22
CA ARG A 182 13.66 14.30 13.40
C ARG A 182 14.36 15.53 13.98
N THR A 183 13.67 16.64 14.15
CA THR A 183 14.33 17.89 14.59
C THR A 183 14.10 18.22 16.07
N ASN A 184 13.05 17.67 16.70
CA ASN A 184 12.73 17.95 18.10
C ASN A 184 12.02 16.79 18.83
N ALA A 185 11.94 16.89 20.16
CA ALA A 185 11.35 15.86 21.03
C ALA A 185 9.85 15.64 20.81
N ALA A 186 9.09 16.68 20.41
CA ALA A 186 7.66 16.55 20.13
C ALA A 186 7.41 15.73 18.87
N GLU A 187 8.18 15.98 17.80
CA GLU A 187 8.17 15.17 16.57
C GLU A 187 8.55 13.72 16.86
N ALA A 188 9.62 13.50 17.65
CA ALA A 188 10.03 12.16 18.05
C ALA A 188 8.95 11.42 18.87
N GLY A 189 8.26 12.13 19.77
CA GLY A 189 7.13 11.60 20.53
C GLY A 189 5.95 11.20 19.63
N LEU A 190 5.57 12.07 18.70
CA LEU A 190 4.47 11.80 17.74
C LEU A 190 4.80 10.62 16.80
N ASP A 191 6.04 10.53 16.33
CA ASP A 191 6.51 9.37 15.56
C ASP A 191 6.40 8.08 16.39
N ARG A 192 6.80 8.10 17.66
CA ARG A 192 6.67 6.94 18.55
C ARG A 192 5.21 6.52 18.75
N VAL A 193 4.29 7.47 18.91
CA VAL A 193 2.85 7.19 18.99
C VAL A 193 2.36 6.56 17.68
N THR A 194 2.78 7.11 16.54
CA THR A 194 2.48 6.58 15.20
C THR A 194 2.97 5.14 15.05
N ASP A 195 4.17 4.83 15.54
CA ASP A 195 4.74 3.50 15.47
C ASP A 195 4.02 2.47 16.32
N VAL A 196 3.69 2.83 17.56
CA VAL A 196 2.89 1.99 18.45
C VAL A 196 1.50 1.79 17.86
N PHE A 197 0.85 2.87 17.43
CA PHE A 197 -0.47 2.80 16.79
C PHE A 197 -0.44 1.87 15.57
N GLY A 198 0.57 2.01 14.71
CA GLY A 198 0.75 1.15 13.53
C GLY A 198 0.79 -0.33 13.88
N LYS A 199 1.49 -0.70 14.97
CA LYS A 199 1.49 -2.08 15.50
C LYS A 199 0.12 -2.50 16.04
N LEU A 200 -0.59 -1.60 16.72
CA LEU A 200 -1.92 -1.87 17.30
C LEU A 200 -3.01 -2.04 16.24
N THR A 201 -2.83 -1.52 15.03
CA THR A 201 -3.75 -1.79 13.91
C THR A 201 -3.76 -3.25 13.48
N LEU A 202 -2.70 -4.02 13.81
CA LEU A 202 -2.45 -5.39 13.35
C LEU A 202 -2.20 -5.55 11.85
N MET A 203 -1.97 -4.44 11.12
CA MET A 203 -1.75 -4.48 9.68
C MET A 203 -0.44 -5.20 9.31
N GLY A 204 0.61 -5.05 10.12
CA GLY A 204 1.88 -5.74 9.91
C GLY A 204 1.72 -7.27 9.96
N GLN A 205 0.99 -7.77 10.96
CA GLN A 205 0.68 -9.19 11.13
C GLN A 205 -0.20 -9.71 10.00
N TYR A 206 -1.23 -8.94 9.63
CA TYR A 206 -2.09 -9.26 8.49
C TYR A 206 -1.27 -9.39 7.19
N ASN A 207 -0.38 -8.42 6.92
CA ASN A 207 0.50 -8.47 5.76
C ASN A 207 1.44 -9.68 5.80
N ASP A 208 2.10 -9.93 6.93
CA ASP A 208 3.03 -11.07 7.05
C ASP A 208 2.32 -12.41 6.86
N ILE A 209 1.11 -12.58 7.37
CA ILE A 209 0.31 -13.80 7.14
C ILE A 209 0.02 -13.98 5.64
N ASN A 210 -0.47 -12.92 4.98
CA ASN A 210 -0.78 -12.98 3.55
C ASN A 210 0.47 -13.18 2.69
N LYS A 211 1.59 -12.55 3.05
CA LYS A 211 2.87 -12.78 2.41
C LYS A 211 3.36 -14.21 2.63
N ALA A 212 3.19 -14.77 3.83
CA ALA A 212 3.56 -16.15 4.11
C ALA A 212 2.79 -17.14 3.22
N ILE A 213 1.47 -16.94 3.08
CA ILE A 213 0.61 -17.79 2.24
C ILE A 213 0.97 -17.66 0.77
N ASN A 214 1.08 -16.43 0.25
CA ASN A 214 1.40 -16.22 -1.16
C ASN A 214 2.84 -16.63 -1.50
N GLY A 215 3.78 -16.44 -0.57
CA GLY A 215 5.14 -16.95 -0.66
C GLY A 215 5.19 -18.47 -0.69
N MET A 216 4.40 -19.14 0.17
CA MET A 216 4.24 -20.60 0.15
C MET A 216 3.76 -21.11 -1.20
N VAL A 217 2.70 -20.51 -1.74
CA VAL A 217 2.12 -20.91 -3.02
C VAL A 217 3.09 -20.65 -4.18
N THR A 218 3.83 -19.55 -4.12
CA THR A 218 4.86 -19.21 -5.12
C THR A 218 6.01 -20.21 -5.07
N ALA A 219 6.60 -20.42 -3.89
CA ALA A 219 7.69 -21.36 -3.65
C ALA A 219 7.29 -22.77 -4.12
N ASP A 220 6.12 -23.25 -3.70
CA ASP A 220 5.57 -24.55 -4.12
C ASP A 220 5.42 -24.63 -5.64
N SER A 221 4.91 -23.59 -6.30
CA SER A 221 4.75 -23.59 -7.76
C SER A 221 6.08 -23.63 -8.52
N ILE A 222 7.15 -23.04 -7.97
CA ILE A 222 8.49 -23.07 -8.55
C ILE A 222 9.11 -24.46 -8.33
N LEU A 223 9.09 -24.95 -7.09
CA LEU A 223 9.75 -26.20 -6.70
C LEU A 223 9.06 -27.44 -7.30
N SER A 224 7.73 -27.43 -7.39
CA SER A 224 6.95 -28.48 -8.06
C SER A 224 7.04 -28.45 -9.59
N GLY A 225 7.55 -27.36 -10.17
CA GLY A 225 7.50 -27.13 -11.62
C GLY A 225 6.11 -26.81 -12.17
N ALA A 226 5.11 -26.55 -11.32
CA ALA A 226 3.74 -26.24 -11.74
C ALA A 226 3.54 -24.80 -12.24
N ALA A 227 4.52 -23.92 -12.07
CA ALA A 227 4.46 -22.54 -12.56
C ALA A 227 4.65 -22.49 -14.09
N PRO A 228 3.84 -21.70 -14.82
CA PRO A 228 4.01 -21.57 -16.27
C PRO A 228 5.35 -20.90 -16.62
N ALA A 229 5.94 -21.28 -17.74
CA ALA A 229 7.25 -20.79 -18.18
C ALA A 229 7.31 -19.25 -18.28
N SER A 230 6.21 -18.61 -18.68
CA SER A 230 6.11 -17.14 -18.73
C SER A 230 6.23 -16.50 -17.35
N ARG A 231 5.68 -17.12 -16.29
CA ARG A 231 5.83 -16.64 -14.91
C ARG A 231 7.25 -16.85 -14.41
N ILE A 232 7.83 -18.04 -14.63
CA ILE A 232 9.23 -18.34 -14.28
C ILE A 232 10.19 -17.33 -14.94
N ALA A 233 9.98 -17.01 -16.22
CA ALA A 233 10.76 -15.99 -16.92
C ALA A 233 10.56 -14.57 -16.34
N LYS A 234 9.31 -14.17 -16.02
CA LYS A 234 9.03 -12.88 -15.33
C LYS A 234 9.72 -12.79 -13.96
N LEU A 235 9.93 -13.92 -13.30
CA LEU A 235 10.68 -14.01 -12.03
C LEU A 235 12.20 -14.00 -12.19
N GLY A 236 12.72 -13.98 -13.42
CA GLY A 236 14.15 -13.94 -13.70
C GLY A 236 14.84 -15.30 -13.56
N ILE A 237 14.08 -16.40 -13.54
CA ILE A 237 14.64 -17.75 -13.49
C ILE A 237 14.84 -18.23 -14.93
N SER A 238 16.11 -18.39 -15.32
CA SER A 238 16.45 -19.00 -16.62
C SER A 238 16.17 -20.51 -16.61
N PRO A 239 16.00 -21.18 -17.78
CA PRO A 239 15.86 -22.63 -17.84
C PRO A 239 17.03 -23.38 -17.17
N ALA A 240 18.26 -22.88 -17.34
CA ALA A 240 19.45 -23.45 -16.69
C ALA A 240 19.39 -23.29 -15.17
N THR A 241 18.98 -22.13 -14.68
CA THR A 241 18.81 -21.89 -13.23
C THR A 241 17.67 -22.72 -12.65
N ALA A 242 16.57 -22.91 -13.40
CA ALA A 242 15.45 -23.75 -12.97
C ALA A 242 15.88 -25.22 -12.75
N ALA A 243 16.73 -25.75 -13.64
CA ALA A 243 17.30 -27.09 -13.47
C ALA A 243 18.16 -27.20 -12.20
N ARG A 244 19.01 -26.20 -11.92
CA ARG A 244 19.81 -26.12 -10.69
C ARG A 244 18.95 -26.05 -9.43
N ILE A 245 17.88 -25.24 -9.46
CA ILE A 245 16.89 -25.16 -8.37
C ILE A 245 16.24 -26.52 -8.13
N ASN A 246 15.83 -27.22 -9.18
CA ASN A 246 15.22 -28.55 -9.05
C ASN A 246 16.20 -29.57 -8.47
N GLU A 247 17.46 -29.54 -8.90
CA GLU A 247 18.50 -30.43 -8.37
C GLU A 247 18.73 -30.19 -6.87
N GLN A 248 18.85 -28.93 -6.45
CA GLN A 248 19.03 -28.57 -5.05
C GLN A 248 17.80 -28.95 -4.20
N PHE A 249 16.59 -28.72 -4.73
CA PHE A 249 15.36 -29.17 -4.09
C PHE A 249 15.31 -30.68 -3.91
N ARG A 250 15.74 -31.48 -4.89
CA ARG A 250 15.80 -32.94 -4.77
C ARG A 250 16.78 -33.43 -3.70
N LYS A 251 17.86 -32.68 -3.47
CA LYS A 251 18.89 -33.02 -2.48
C LYS A 251 18.48 -32.63 -1.05
N HIS A 252 17.91 -31.44 -0.89
CA HIS A 252 17.75 -30.79 0.41
C HIS A 252 16.31 -30.48 0.80
N GLY A 253 15.41 -30.43 -0.18
CA GLY A 253 14.00 -30.12 0.01
C GLY A 253 13.20 -31.30 0.53
N GLU A 254 11.98 -31.00 0.95
CA GLU A 254 11.03 -32.00 1.46
C GLU A 254 9.62 -31.67 1.01
N VAL A 255 8.73 -32.67 1.08
CA VAL A 255 7.31 -32.49 0.79
C VAL A 255 6.50 -32.77 2.05
N LEU A 256 5.85 -31.73 2.59
CA LEU A 256 5.04 -31.80 3.80
C LEU A 256 3.59 -31.44 3.46
N ASP A 257 2.62 -32.30 3.81
CA ASP A 257 1.19 -32.09 3.51
C ASP A 257 0.93 -31.72 2.02
N GLY A 258 1.73 -32.29 1.11
CA GLY A 258 1.66 -32.00 -0.32
C GLY A 258 2.14 -30.60 -0.71
N TRP A 259 2.99 -29.96 0.10
CA TRP A 259 3.67 -28.70 -0.17
C TRP A 259 5.18 -28.93 -0.28
N HIS A 260 5.82 -28.34 -1.29
CA HIS A 260 7.25 -28.42 -1.51
C HIS A 260 7.96 -27.36 -0.66
N ILE A 261 8.76 -27.79 0.31
CA ILE A 261 9.53 -26.96 1.22
C ILE A 261 10.99 -26.98 0.77
N GLY A 262 11.55 -25.82 0.48
CA GLY A 262 12.84 -25.70 -0.22
C GLY A 262 14.04 -26.08 0.63
N ASN A 263 14.00 -25.73 1.92
CA ASN A 263 15.14 -25.75 2.83
C ASN A 263 16.38 -25.08 2.22
N PHE A 264 16.18 -23.94 1.56
CA PHE A 264 17.18 -23.29 0.69
C PHE A 264 18.51 -22.94 1.37
N GLU A 265 18.53 -22.81 2.70
CA GLU A 265 19.75 -22.56 3.48
C GLU A 265 20.73 -23.74 3.48
N LYS A 266 20.25 -24.94 3.12
CA LYS A 266 21.06 -26.17 3.04
C LYS A 266 21.60 -26.40 1.63
N TRP A 267 21.22 -25.57 0.66
CA TRP A 267 21.60 -25.78 -0.73
C TRP A 267 23.09 -25.54 -0.92
N ASP A 268 23.73 -26.41 -1.72
CA ASP A 268 25.16 -26.31 -2.02
C ASP A 268 25.45 -25.23 -3.10
N ASP A 269 24.39 -24.71 -3.72
CA ASP A 269 24.45 -23.75 -4.81
C ASP A 269 23.85 -22.41 -4.37
N ASP A 270 24.72 -21.55 -3.83
CA ASP A 270 24.36 -20.21 -3.33
C ASP A 270 23.69 -19.35 -4.39
N TYR A 271 24.09 -19.49 -5.66
CA TYR A 271 23.48 -18.74 -6.75
C TYR A 271 22.05 -19.19 -7.00
N ALA A 272 21.80 -20.50 -7.09
CA ALA A 272 20.45 -21.03 -7.25
C ALA A 272 19.56 -20.67 -6.05
N ALA A 273 20.09 -20.75 -4.83
CA ALA A 273 19.39 -20.33 -3.62
C ALA A 273 19.05 -18.84 -3.67
N GLY A 274 20.00 -17.97 -4.02
CA GLY A 274 19.78 -16.52 -4.12
C GLY A 274 18.73 -16.15 -5.17
N VAL A 275 18.76 -16.79 -6.34
CA VAL A 275 17.75 -16.57 -7.40
C VAL A 275 16.37 -17.06 -6.94
N PHE A 276 16.28 -18.23 -6.30
CA PHE A 276 15.02 -18.76 -5.77
C PHE A 276 14.41 -17.81 -4.72
N GLN A 277 15.21 -17.37 -3.74
CA GLN A 277 14.77 -16.42 -2.71
C GLN A 277 14.28 -15.11 -3.33
N SER A 278 15.06 -14.55 -4.28
CA SER A 278 14.72 -13.32 -4.98
C SER A 278 13.42 -13.45 -5.77
N ALA A 279 13.19 -14.60 -6.42
CA ALA A 279 11.98 -14.88 -7.16
C ALA A 279 10.74 -14.94 -6.24
N VAL A 280 10.82 -15.67 -5.13
CA VAL A 280 9.71 -15.76 -4.16
C VAL A 280 9.41 -14.41 -3.54
N LEU A 281 10.44 -13.65 -3.15
CA LEU A 281 10.30 -12.31 -2.59
C LEU A 281 9.66 -11.33 -3.60
N LYS A 282 10.14 -11.35 -4.85
CA LYS A 282 9.63 -10.51 -5.94
C LYS A 282 8.16 -10.78 -6.21
N ASP A 283 7.78 -12.05 -6.35
CA ASP A 283 6.39 -12.41 -6.68
C ASP A 283 5.44 -12.09 -5.52
N THR A 284 5.86 -12.39 -4.28
CA THR A 284 5.05 -12.12 -3.09
C THR A 284 4.79 -10.62 -2.92
N ASN A 285 5.80 -9.78 -3.14
CA ASN A 285 5.65 -8.32 -3.10
C ASN A 285 4.88 -7.75 -4.30
N ASN A 286 4.78 -8.49 -5.42
CA ASN A 286 3.93 -8.12 -6.55
C ASN A 286 2.45 -8.45 -6.26
N ILE A 287 2.18 -9.59 -5.62
CA ILE A 287 0.82 -9.99 -5.22
C ILE A 287 0.27 -9.05 -4.13
N ILE A 288 1.07 -8.82 -3.08
CA ILE A 288 0.69 -7.96 -1.96
C ILE A 288 1.12 -6.52 -2.28
N ILE A 289 0.21 -5.75 -2.87
CA ILE A 289 0.50 -4.46 -3.50
C ILE A 289 1.10 -3.46 -2.50
N THR A 290 2.36 -3.06 -2.71
CA THR A 290 2.93 -1.83 -2.14
C THR A 290 2.85 -0.74 -3.21
N PRO A 291 2.34 0.47 -2.91
CA PRO A 291 2.46 1.59 -3.83
C PRO A 291 3.92 1.86 -4.19
N GLY A 292 4.22 1.92 -5.49
CA GLY A 292 5.51 2.29 -6.04
C GLY A 292 5.48 3.68 -6.67
N VAL A 293 6.63 4.10 -7.20
CA VAL A 293 6.83 5.43 -7.79
C VAL A 293 6.02 5.70 -9.04
N GLY A 294 5.63 4.66 -9.78
CA GLY A 294 4.83 4.77 -11.00
C GLY A 294 3.32 4.69 -10.76
N ASP A 295 2.89 4.46 -9.52
CA ASP A 295 1.48 4.16 -9.24
C ASP A 295 0.65 5.38 -8.88
N THR A 296 1.26 6.54 -8.65
CA THR A 296 0.54 7.75 -8.24
C THR A 296 0.90 8.95 -9.11
N PRO A 297 0.01 9.94 -9.25
CA PRO A 297 0.30 11.15 -10.02
C PRO A 297 1.51 11.91 -9.47
N LEU A 298 2.30 12.53 -10.34
CA LEU A 298 3.50 13.28 -9.94
C LEU A 298 3.22 14.40 -8.92
N TRP A 299 2.08 15.07 -9.05
CA TRP A 299 1.71 16.15 -8.12
C TRP A 299 1.55 15.66 -6.68
N SER A 300 1.28 14.37 -6.45
CA SER A 300 1.07 13.79 -5.12
C SER A 300 2.36 13.74 -4.29
N SER A 301 3.53 13.95 -4.91
CA SER A 301 4.82 13.95 -4.22
C SER A 301 5.23 15.31 -3.66
N SER A 302 4.54 16.40 -4.04
CA SER A 302 4.77 17.74 -3.47
C SER A 302 4.32 17.82 -1.99
N PRO A 303 4.82 18.77 -1.17
CA PRO A 303 4.43 18.88 0.24
C PRO A 303 2.91 18.99 0.48
N ILE A 304 2.24 19.81 -0.33
CA ILE A 304 0.77 19.92 -0.32
C ILE A 304 0.12 18.69 -0.94
N GLY A 305 0.66 18.19 -2.06
CA GLY A 305 0.15 17.00 -2.74
C GLY A 305 0.10 15.77 -1.84
N ARG A 306 1.15 15.50 -1.05
CA ARG A 306 1.20 14.40 -0.07
C ARG A 306 0.09 14.51 0.98
N THR A 307 -0.28 15.73 1.31
CA THR A 307 -1.31 16.04 2.32
C THR A 307 -2.71 15.85 1.74
N VAL A 308 -2.94 16.31 0.51
CA VAL A 308 -4.20 16.16 -0.21
C VAL A 308 -4.46 14.70 -0.61
N PHE A 309 -3.42 14.03 -1.08
CA PHE A 309 -3.48 12.67 -1.61
C PHE A 309 -3.39 11.58 -0.53
N GLN A 310 -3.28 11.97 0.75
CA GLN A 310 -3.09 11.05 1.85
C GLN A 310 -4.15 9.93 1.85
N PHE A 311 -3.70 8.67 1.95
CA PHE A 311 -4.50 7.44 1.91
C PHE A 311 -5.09 7.05 0.55
N ARG A 312 -4.84 7.82 -0.52
CA ARG A 312 -5.29 7.50 -1.90
C ARG A 312 -4.22 6.78 -2.73
N SER A 313 -2.97 6.77 -2.25
CA SER A 313 -1.86 6.09 -2.93
C SER A 313 -2.10 4.60 -3.10
N PHE A 314 -2.65 3.95 -2.08
CA PHE A 314 -2.97 2.53 -2.12
C PHE A 314 -4.08 2.19 -3.11
N THR A 315 -5.19 2.92 -3.10
CA THR A 315 -6.31 2.66 -4.01
C THR A 315 -5.92 2.87 -5.47
N THR A 316 -5.05 3.84 -5.73
CA THR A 316 -4.50 4.09 -7.07
C THR A 316 -3.53 2.98 -7.51
N ALA A 317 -2.63 2.55 -6.62
CA ALA A 317 -1.72 1.43 -6.90
C ALA A 317 -2.47 0.11 -7.12
N SER A 318 -3.50 -0.14 -6.30
CA SER A 318 -4.39 -1.28 -6.48
C SER A 318 -5.07 -1.24 -7.84
N TYR A 319 -5.67 -0.12 -8.22
CA TYR A 319 -6.31 0.02 -9.53
C TYR A 319 -5.36 -0.22 -10.71
N ASN A 320 -4.18 0.42 -10.70
CA ASN A 320 -3.23 0.33 -11.82
C ASN A 320 -2.66 -1.09 -11.97
N ARG A 321 -2.21 -1.71 -10.87
CA ARG A 321 -1.58 -3.03 -10.94
C ARG A 321 -2.58 -4.18 -10.93
N ALA A 322 -3.73 -4.00 -10.29
CA ALA A 322 -4.75 -5.04 -10.19
C ALA A 322 -5.70 -5.05 -11.35
N THR A 323 -6.40 -3.94 -11.51
CA THR A 323 -7.50 -3.85 -12.45
C THR A 323 -6.96 -3.68 -13.86
N ILE A 324 -6.11 -2.67 -14.11
CA ILE A 324 -5.58 -2.43 -15.46
C ILE A 324 -4.68 -3.59 -15.91
N GLY A 325 -3.73 -3.98 -15.06
CA GLY A 325 -2.85 -5.12 -15.34
C GLY A 325 -3.62 -6.43 -15.55
N GLY A 326 -4.59 -6.73 -14.67
CA GLY A 326 -5.39 -7.95 -14.75
C GLY A 326 -6.34 -7.98 -15.95
N LEU A 327 -6.95 -6.85 -16.33
CA LEU A 327 -7.73 -6.72 -17.55
C LEU A 327 -6.89 -6.96 -18.80
N SER A 328 -5.63 -6.52 -18.78
CA SER A 328 -4.70 -6.72 -19.90
C SER A 328 -4.30 -8.20 -20.05
N GLU A 329 -4.18 -8.93 -18.94
CA GLU A 329 -3.90 -10.37 -18.97
C GLU A 329 -5.15 -11.21 -19.32
N GLY A 330 -6.36 -10.74 -18.97
CA GLY A 330 -7.63 -11.32 -19.42
C GLY A 330 -7.91 -12.74 -18.92
N THR A 331 -7.28 -13.17 -17.82
CA THR A 331 -7.37 -14.56 -17.36
C THR A 331 -8.68 -14.86 -16.61
N ALA A 332 -9.13 -16.12 -16.63
CA ALA A 332 -10.27 -16.55 -15.82
C ALA A 332 -10.04 -16.24 -14.32
N GLN A 333 -8.79 -16.38 -13.86
CA GLN A 333 -8.37 -16.07 -12.50
C GLN A 333 -8.64 -14.63 -12.09
N PHE A 334 -8.43 -13.69 -13.01
CA PHE A 334 -8.74 -12.30 -12.79
C PHE A 334 -10.24 -12.05 -12.57
N TYR A 335 -11.12 -12.64 -13.39
CA TYR A 335 -12.57 -12.39 -13.32
C TYR A 335 -13.21 -12.93 -12.05
N TYR A 336 -12.98 -14.19 -11.69
CA TYR A 336 -13.51 -14.71 -10.43
C TYR A 336 -12.81 -14.07 -9.22
N GLY A 337 -11.53 -13.70 -9.35
CA GLY A 337 -10.83 -12.94 -8.34
C GLY A 337 -11.47 -11.56 -8.11
N THR A 338 -11.92 -10.90 -9.18
CA THR A 338 -12.61 -9.61 -9.12
C THR A 338 -13.96 -9.74 -8.43
N ALA A 339 -14.75 -10.75 -8.80
CA ALA A 339 -16.01 -11.04 -8.13
C ALA A 339 -15.80 -11.33 -6.63
N PHE A 340 -14.77 -12.11 -6.29
CA PHE A 340 -14.39 -12.38 -4.91
C PHE A 340 -13.95 -11.10 -4.17
N GLN A 341 -13.18 -10.22 -4.83
CA GLN A 341 -12.76 -8.93 -4.25
C GLN A 341 -13.96 -8.02 -3.95
N ILE A 342 -14.97 -7.97 -4.82
CA ILE A 342 -16.22 -7.24 -4.60
C ILE A 342 -16.99 -7.82 -3.42
N ALA A 343 -17.10 -9.15 -3.35
CA ALA A 343 -17.76 -9.83 -2.22
C ALA A 343 -17.05 -9.55 -0.89
N LEU A 344 -15.71 -9.55 -0.87
CA LEU A 344 -14.91 -9.16 0.29
C LEU A 344 -15.07 -7.66 0.63
N GLY A 345 -15.28 -6.80 -0.37
CA GLY A 345 -15.64 -5.39 -0.18
C GLY A 345 -16.98 -5.24 0.54
N ALA A 346 -17.99 -6.03 0.14
CA ALA A 346 -19.31 -6.02 0.77
C ALA A 346 -19.26 -6.57 2.20
N LEU A 347 -18.46 -7.62 2.44
CA LEU A 347 -18.16 -8.10 3.79
C LEU A 347 -17.51 -7.00 4.64
N THR A 348 -16.55 -6.28 4.07
CA THR A 348 -15.88 -5.15 4.73
C THR A 348 -16.85 -4.02 5.08
N TYR A 349 -17.86 -3.76 4.25
CA TYR A 349 -18.97 -2.85 4.57
C TYR A 349 -19.74 -3.33 5.79
N ALA A 350 -20.24 -4.57 5.75
CA ALA A 350 -21.04 -5.15 6.83
C ALA A 350 -20.29 -5.15 8.17
N LEU A 351 -19.01 -5.57 8.17
CA LEU A 351 -18.16 -5.58 9.36
C LEU A 351 -17.97 -4.17 9.95
N LYS A 352 -17.78 -3.15 9.11
CA LYS A 352 -17.60 -1.78 9.58
C LYS A 352 -18.89 -1.14 10.08
N GLN A 353 -20.03 -1.42 9.44
CA GLN A 353 -21.32 -0.97 9.92
C GLN A 353 -21.61 -1.58 11.31
N ALA A 354 -21.42 -2.89 11.45
CA ALA A 354 -21.58 -3.59 12.72
C ALA A 354 -20.64 -3.05 13.81
N ALA A 355 -19.35 -2.86 13.51
CA ALA A 355 -18.37 -2.34 14.47
C ALA A 355 -18.70 -0.91 14.94
N ASN A 356 -19.36 -0.12 14.09
CA ASN A 356 -19.81 1.22 14.42
C ASN A 356 -21.22 1.26 15.03
N GLY A 357 -21.85 0.12 15.30
CA GLY A 357 -23.21 0.06 15.85
C GLY A 357 -24.31 0.54 14.89
N LYS A 358 -24.02 0.62 13.59
CA LYS A 358 -24.95 1.07 12.56
C LYS A 358 -25.70 -0.11 11.95
N GLU A 359 -26.94 0.14 11.54
CA GLU A 359 -27.70 -0.83 10.76
C GLU A 359 -26.99 -1.14 9.43
N ILE A 360 -27.07 -2.41 9.04
CA ILE A 360 -26.51 -2.90 7.79
C ILE A 360 -27.65 -2.96 6.79
N ASP A 361 -27.50 -2.22 5.68
CA ASP A 361 -28.41 -2.34 4.55
C ASP A 361 -27.97 -3.55 3.71
N TRP A 362 -28.79 -4.60 3.76
CA TRP A 362 -28.56 -5.86 3.06
C TRP A 362 -29.13 -5.88 1.64
N SER A 363 -29.66 -4.76 1.13
CA SER A 363 -30.17 -4.70 -0.23
C SER A 363 -29.07 -5.08 -1.23
N PRO A 364 -29.36 -5.92 -2.24
CA PRO A 364 -28.36 -6.36 -3.21
C PRO A 364 -27.64 -5.19 -3.92
N GLN A 365 -28.39 -4.11 -4.19
CA GLN A 365 -27.87 -2.89 -4.80
C GLN A 365 -26.85 -2.21 -3.89
N LYS A 366 -27.17 -2.04 -2.59
CA LYS A 366 -26.24 -1.43 -1.64
C LYS A 366 -25.00 -2.28 -1.43
N LEU A 367 -25.17 -3.59 -1.22
CA LEU A 367 -24.04 -4.51 -1.04
C LEU A 367 -23.12 -4.53 -2.26
N THR A 368 -23.68 -4.49 -3.47
CA THR A 368 -22.89 -4.45 -4.70
C THR A 368 -22.10 -3.14 -4.79
N LEU A 369 -22.75 -2.00 -4.57
CA LEU A 369 -22.09 -0.70 -4.70
C LEU A 369 -21.04 -0.48 -3.61
N GLU A 370 -21.34 -0.83 -2.35
CA GLU A 370 -20.38 -0.81 -1.25
C GLU A 370 -19.25 -1.82 -1.48
N GLY A 371 -19.56 -2.98 -2.07
CA GLY A 371 -18.59 -3.98 -2.48
C GLY A 371 -17.62 -3.43 -3.52
N VAL A 372 -18.13 -2.74 -4.54
CA VAL A 372 -17.30 -2.09 -5.56
C VAL A 372 -16.46 -0.96 -4.95
N ASP A 373 -17.04 -0.07 -4.13
CA ASP A 373 -16.27 1.03 -3.50
C ASP A 373 -15.15 0.51 -2.59
N ARG A 374 -15.46 -0.50 -1.76
CA ARG A 374 -14.54 -0.98 -0.73
C ARG A 374 -13.56 -2.03 -1.22
N SER A 375 -13.87 -2.73 -2.31
CA SER A 375 -12.92 -3.63 -2.96
C SER A 375 -11.69 -2.91 -3.50
N GLY A 376 -11.81 -1.62 -3.83
CA GLY A 376 -10.75 -0.85 -4.47
C GLY A 376 -10.56 -1.20 -5.95
N ILE A 377 -11.40 -2.05 -6.56
CA ILE A 377 -11.26 -2.48 -7.95
C ILE A 377 -11.40 -1.33 -8.95
N LEU A 378 -12.21 -0.31 -8.62
CA LEU A 378 -12.34 0.91 -9.44
C LEU A 378 -11.45 2.05 -8.94
N GLY A 379 -10.79 1.86 -7.79
CA GLY A 379 -9.87 2.80 -7.13
C GLY A 379 -10.24 4.28 -7.30
N PRO A 380 -9.45 5.08 -8.06
CA PRO A 380 -9.70 6.51 -8.25
C PRO A 380 -11.06 6.86 -8.88
N LEU A 381 -11.64 5.99 -9.71
CA LEU A 381 -12.92 6.27 -10.37
C LEU A 381 -14.06 6.38 -9.34
N MET A 382 -14.04 5.53 -8.31
CA MET A 382 -15.01 5.64 -7.21
C MET A 382 -14.75 6.87 -6.34
N GLU A 383 -13.48 7.27 -6.15
CA GLU A 383 -13.16 8.53 -5.46
C GLU A 383 -13.79 9.74 -6.20
N TYR A 384 -13.70 9.78 -7.53
CA TYR A 384 -14.34 10.82 -8.34
C TYR A 384 -15.87 10.74 -8.31
N ASN A 385 -16.44 9.54 -8.44
CA ASN A 385 -17.89 9.33 -8.31
C ASN A 385 -18.41 9.85 -6.96
N ASN A 386 -17.79 9.43 -5.86
CA ASN A 386 -18.22 9.80 -4.53
C ASN A 386 -18.02 11.28 -4.23
N MET A 387 -17.01 11.92 -4.83
CA MET A 387 -16.82 13.36 -4.77
C MET A 387 -17.91 14.11 -5.54
N ALA A 388 -18.29 13.64 -6.73
CA ALA A 388 -19.37 14.21 -7.52
C ALA A 388 -20.75 14.06 -6.83
N GLU A 389 -21.03 12.89 -6.24
CA GLU A 389 -22.23 12.67 -5.43
C GLU A 389 -22.31 13.69 -4.31
N LYS A 390 -21.20 13.93 -3.64
CA LYS A 390 -21.15 14.87 -2.53
C LYS A 390 -21.29 16.32 -2.96
N ALA A 391 -20.60 16.72 -4.04
CA ALA A 391 -20.69 18.06 -4.59
C ALA A 391 -22.10 18.41 -5.07
N SER A 392 -22.82 17.40 -5.57
CA SER A 392 -24.19 17.52 -6.09
C SER A 392 -25.27 17.29 -5.03
N GLY A 393 -24.92 17.13 -3.75
CA GLY A 393 -25.90 16.86 -2.69
C GLY A 393 -26.63 15.52 -2.85
N GLY A 394 -26.01 14.54 -3.50
CA GLY A 394 -26.60 13.22 -3.79
C GLY A 394 -27.45 13.19 -5.06
N MET A 395 -27.25 14.10 -6.01
CA MET A 395 -27.99 14.11 -7.28
C MET A 395 -27.25 13.40 -8.43
N ILE A 396 -25.91 13.43 -8.44
CA ILE A 396 -25.09 12.91 -9.54
C ILE A 396 -24.14 11.84 -9.03
N GLY A 397 -24.34 10.59 -9.46
CA GLY A 397 -23.41 9.47 -9.25
C GLY A 397 -24.11 8.12 -9.18
N LEU A 398 -23.33 7.06 -8.94
CA LEU A 398 -23.82 5.68 -8.92
C LEU A 398 -24.79 5.40 -7.77
N GLY A 399 -24.58 5.99 -6.59
CA GLY A 399 -25.47 5.84 -5.44
C GLY A 399 -26.89 6.33 -5.72
N PRO A 400 -27.07 7.59 -6.16
CA PRO A 400 -28.36 8.14 -6.60
C PRO A 400 -28.97 7.38 -7.78
N LEU A 401 -28.17 7.02 -8.78
CA LEU A 401 -28.61 6.24 -9.95
C LEU A 401 -29.22 4.88 -9.55
N LEU A 402 -28.64 4.23 -8.53
CA LEU A 402 -29.06 2.92 -8.04
C LEU A 402 -30.04 3.00 -6.86
N GLY A 403 -30.43 4.22 -6.42
CA GLY A 403 -31.34 4.42 -5.28
C GLY A 403 -30.78 4.02 -3.93
N THR A 404 -29.45 3.97 -3.77
CA THR A 404 -28.76 3.47 -2.56
C THR A 404 -28.17 4.57 -1.67
N GLY A 405 -28.30 5.83 -2.10
CA GLY A 405 -27.70 7.00 -1.45
C GLY A 405 -26.16 7.00 -1.46
N THR A 406 -25.56 7.97 -0.78
CA THR A 406 -24.09 8.11 -0.72
C THR A 406 -23.42 6.92 -0.02
N GLN A 407 -22.23 6.55 -0.49
CA GLN A 407 -21.45 5.45 0.09
C GLN A 407 -21.01 5.73 1.53
N SER A 408 -21.01 4.70 2.36
CA SER A 408 -20.76 4.73 3.81
C SER A 408 -19.41 5.37 4.17
N ARG A 409 -18.40 5.20 3.29
CA ARG A 409 -17.05 5.77 3.46
C ARG A 409 -17.01 7.30 3.30
N TYR A 410 -17.94 7.90 2.57
CA TYR A 410 -17.98 9.34 2.26
C TYR A 410 -19.06 10.11 3.00
N ALA A 411 -20.10 9.40 3.45
CA ALA A 411 -21.17 9.95 4.26
C ALA A 411 -20.65 10.59 5.57
N SER A 412 -19.57 10.06 6.15
CA SER A 412 -18.99 10.55 7.40
C SER A 412 -17.94 11.67 7.27
N ARG A 413 -17.57 12.05 6.04
CA ARG A 413 -16.57 13.12 5.82
C ARG A 413 -17.30 14.45 5.55
N GLY A 414 -16.67 15.60 5.76
CA GLY A 414 -17.13 16.88 5.18
C GLY A 414 -16.76 16.98 3.69
N PHE A 415 -17.36 17.91 2.92
CA PHE A 415 -16.97 18.15 1.52
C PHE A 415 -15.49 18.56 1.41
N ILE A 416 -15.04 19.46 2.28
CA ILE A 416 -13.66 19.95 2.36
C ILE A 416 -12.68 18.78 2.60
N GLY A 417 -12.96 17.92 3.59
CA GLY A 417 -12.12 16.74 3.85
C GLY A 417 -12.14 15.69 2.72
N SER A 418 -13.22 15.62 1.94
CA SER A 418 -13.34 14.75 0.76
C SER A 418 -12.61 15.32 -0.47
N ALA A 419 -12.56 16.64 -0.65
CA ALA A 419 -11.96 17.29 -1.80
C ALA A 419 -10.47 17.60 -1.58
N LEU A 420 -10.13 18.20 -0.44
CA LEU A 420 -8.79 18.70 -0.13
C LEU A 420 -7.96 17.73 0.70
N GLY A 421 -8.56 16.63 1.18
CA GLY A 421 -7.86 15.58 1.93
C GLY A 421 -8.06 15.67 3.45
N PRO A 422 -7.61 14.64 4.19
CA PRO A 422 -7.95 14.45 5.60
C PRO A 422 -7.40 15.53 6.53
N THR A 423 -6.27 16.16 6.19
CA THR A 423 -5.67 17.24 6.99
C THR A 423 -6.54 18.47 7.08
N PHE A 424 -7.24 18.86 6.01
CA PHE A 424 -8.12 20.02 6.04
C PHE A 424 -9.36 19.75 6.91
N GLY A 425 -9.93 18.54 6.82
CA GLY A 425 -11.02 18.15 7.74
C GLY A 425 -10.56 18.01 9.21
N LEU A 426 -9.28 17.68 9.45
CA LEU A 426 -8.71 17.67 10.79
C LEU A 426 -8.61 19.09 11.38
N LEU A 427 -8.27 20.09 10.56
CA LEU A 427 -8.26 21.49 11.00
C LEU A 427 -9.66 21.93 11.46
N ASP A 428 -10.70 21.63 10.68
CA ASP A 428 -12.09 21.91 11.05
C ASP A 428 -12.47 21.25 12.39
N THR A 429 -12.04 19.99 12.58
CA THR A 429 -12.32 19.23 13.82
C THR A 429 -11.61 19.85 15.03
N VAL A 430 -10.38 20.32 14.86
CA VAL A 430 -9.60 20.98 15.93
C VAL A 430 -10.20 22.35 16.26
N THR A 431 -10.64 23.12 15.25
CA THR A 431 -11.30 24.41 15.49
C THR A 431 -12.62 24.23 16.23
N ASP A 432 -13.43 23.24 15.86
CA ASP A 432 -14.70 22.94 16.52
C ASP A 432 -14.48 22.51 17.98
N ALA A 433 -13.51 21.63 18.23
CA ALA A 433 -13.15 21.19 19.58
C ALA A 433 -12.64 22.36 20.44
N THR A 434 -11.78 23.22 19.89
CA THR A 434 -11.20 24.36 20.61
C THR A 434 -12.26 25.42 20.92
N ALA A 435 -13.11 25.76 19.95
CA ALA A 435 -14.19 26.71 20.14
C ALA A 435 -15.20 26.22 21.18
N GLY A 436 -15.56 24.95 21.15
CA GLY A 436 -16.46 24.33 22.15
C GLY A 436 -15.90 24.40 23.57
N VAL A 437 -14.64 23.97 23.75
CA VAL A 437 -13.97 24.00 25.07
C VAL A 437 -13.83 25.43 25.60
N LEU A 438 -13.43 26.38 24.76
CA LEU A 438 -13.26 27.79 25.16
C LEU A 438 -14.59 28.48 25.49
N ASN A 439 -15.66 28.12 24.79
CA ASN A 439 -17.00 28.68 25.04
C ASN A 439 -17.76 27.96 26.17
N GLY A 440 -17.18 26.92 26.78
CA GLY A 440 -17.84 26.12 27.81
C GLY A 440 -19.00 25.26 27.27
N ASP A 441 -19.09 25.09 25.95
CA ASP A 441 -20.11 24.27 25.29
C ASP A 441 -19.61 22.82 25.24
N VAL A 442 -20.15 21.98 26.12
CA VAL A 442 -19.87 20.53 26.19
C VAL A 442 -20.96 19.73 25.48
N GLY A 443 -21.52 20.27 24.39
CA GLY A 443 -22.48 19.55 23.55
C GLY A 443 -21.88 18.33 22.86
N ASP A 444 -22.75 17.43 22.37
CA ASP A 444 -22.38 16.14 21.76
C ASP A 444 -21.37 16.29 20.60
N ARG A 445 -21.44 17.39 19.84
CA ARG A 445 -20.50 17.71 18.74
C ARG A 445 -19.07 17.93 19.25
N VAL A 446 -18.90 18.60 20.38
CA VAL A 446 -17.58 18.93 20.95
C VAL A 446 -16.96 17.69 21.57
N LEU A 447 -17.75 16.91 22.32
CA LEU A 447 -17.34 15.60 22.84
C LEU A 447 -16.93 14.64 21.73
N HIS A 448 -17.71 14.56 20.65
CA HIS A 448 -17.37 13.78 19.46
C HIS A 448 -16.04 14.24 18.84
N SER A 449 -15.86 15.56 18.66
CA SER A 449 -14.65 16.13 18.05
C SER A 449 -13.40 15.84 18.89
N VAL A 450 -13.42 16.13 20.20
CA VAL A 450 -12.31 15.82 21.12
C VAL A 450 -11.95 14.34 21.07
N ARG A 451 -12.95 13.47 21.02
CA ARG A 451 -12.74 12.03 21.01
C ARG A 451 -12.24 11.49 19.67
N THR A 452 -12.64 12.08 18.54
CA THR A 452 -12.05 11.72 17.23
C THR A 452 -10.58 12.09 17.11
N LEU A 453 -10.10 13.03 17.96
CA LEU A 453 -8.69 13.39 18.05
C LEU A 453 -7.88 12.44 18.94
N LEU A 454 -8.52 11.60 19.77
CA LEU A 454 -7.83 10.63 20.62
C LEU A 454 -7.20 9.51 19.77
N PRO A 455 -5.86 9.35 19.78
CA PRO A 455 -5.20 8.25 19.09
C PRO A 455 -5.75 6.90 19.55
N GLY A 456 -6.04 6.00 18.60
CA GLY A 456 -6.48 4.64 18.93
C GLY A 456 -7.97 4.47 19.19
N ASN A 457 -8.76 5.54 19.35
CA ASN A 457 -10.21 5.44 19.57
C ASN A 457 -10.95 4.70 18.44
N ASN A 458 -10.41 4.73 17.22
CA ASN A 458 -10.98 4.05 16.06
C ASN A 458 -10.32 2.69 15.73
N LEU A 459 -9.49 2.14 16.62
CA LEU A 459 -8.95 0.78 16.45
C LEU A 459 -10.11 -0.20 16.39
N PHE A 460 -10.13 -1.07 15.38
CA PHE A 460 -11.31 -1.91 15.09
C PHE A 460 -11.74 -2.83 16.24
N TRP A 461 -10.83 -3.15 17.16
CA TRP A 461 -11.08 -3.97 18.35
C TRP A 461 -11.35 -3.13 19.62
N ILE A 462 -11.08 -1.83 19.59
CA ILE A 462 -11.38 -0.89 20.68
C ILE A 462 -12.72 -0.19 20.43
N ALA A 463 -12.94 0.31 19.22
CA ALA A 463 -14.12 1.12 18.87
C ALA A 463 -15.45 0.45 19.28
N PRO A 464 -15.67 -0.87 19.05
CA PRO A 464 -16.92 -1.52 19.49
C PRO A 464 -17.12 -1.50 21.01
N LEU A 465 -16.04 -1.54 21.80
CA LEU A 465 -16.11 -1.51 23.26
C LEU A 465 -16.49 -0.11 23.74
N ILE A 466 -15.89 0.93 23.16
CA ILE A 466 -16.21 2.30 23.58
C ILE A 466 -17.62 2.69 23.10
N ASN A 467 -18.07 2.17 21.94
CA ASN A 467 -19.43 2.34 21.40
C ASN A 467 -20.54 1.78 22.30
N GLN A 468 -20.22 0.89 23.22
CA GLN A 468 -21.18 0.36 24.20
C GLN A 468 -21.33 1.26 25.43
N VAL A 469 -20.31 2.05 25.76
CA VAL A 469 -20.26 2.87 26.98
C VAL A 469 -20.89 4.24 26.80
N ASP A 470 -20.99 4.73 25.56
CA ASP A 470 -21.56 6.05 25.23
C ASP A 470 -22.48 5.95 23.99
N PRO A 471 -23.82 5.92 24.19
CA PRO A 471 -24.82 5.72 23.13
C PRO A 471 -24.94 6.87 22.11
N GLY A 472 -24.38 8.05 22.39
CA GLY A 472 -24.37 9.20 21.46
C GLY A 472 -23.58 8.97 20.17
N MET A 473 -23.07 7.74 19.98
CA MET A 473 -22.18 7.31 18.91
C MET A 473 -22.80 6.35 17.89
N ARG A 474 -24.07 5.97 18.03
CA ARG A 474 -24.78 5.14 17.03
C ARG A 474 -25.05 5.92 15.74
#